data_AF-A0A0H0XL75-F1
#
_entry.id   AF-A0A0H0XL75-F1
#
_cell.length_a   1.000
_cell.length_b   1.000
_cell.length_c   1.000
_cell.angle_alpha   90.00
_cell.angle_beta   90.00
_cell.angle_gamma   90.00
#
_symmetry.space_group_name_H-M   'P 1'
#
loop_
_entity.id
_entity.type
_entity.pdbx_description
1 polymer ?
#
loop_
_entity_poly.entity_id
_entity_poly.type
_entity_poly.pdbx_seq_one_letter_code
_entity_poly.pdbx_strand_id
1 'polypeptide(L)' 'MRRALVLTDESARHPFRASLPPHVLLRANEIERTVPWRLRLSLTRKEMESVAATYAAGFIATMTFIA' A
#
# COMPACT_ATOMS: atom_id res chain seq x y z
N MET A 1 33.64 11.18 34.40
CA MET A 1 32.64 10.08 34.24
C MET A 1 31.82 10.35 32.98
N ARG A 2 31.96 9.52 31.94
CA ARG A 2 31.24 9.69 30.67
C ARG A 2 29.93 8.91 30.75
N ARG A 3 28.80 9.59 30.94
CA ARG A 3 27.48 8.96 30.90
C ARG A 3 27.05 8.93 29.44
N ALA A 4 26.88 7.72 28.88
CA ALA A 4 26.32 7.57 27.55
C ALA A 4 24.88 8.11 27.57
N LEU A 5 24.59 9.10 26.74
CA LEU A 5 23.24 9.56 26.49
C LEU A 5 22.53 8.45 25.70
N VAL A 6 21.86 7.54 26.41
CA VAL A 6 20.97 6.58 25.76
C VAL A 6 19.77 7.40 25.28
N LEU A 7 19.75 7.70 23.97
CA LEU A 7 18.61 8.28 23.29
C LEU A 7 17.47 7.26 23.33
N THR A 8 16.75 7.20 24.44
CA THR A 8 15.49 6.48 24.51
C THR A 8 14.44 7.34 23.85
N ASP A 9 13.70 6.76 22.90
CA ASP A 9 12.55 7.40 22.27
C ASP A 9 11.53 7.78 23.37
N GLU A 10 11.12 9.06 23.44
CA GLU A 10 10.18 9.53 24.48
C GLU A 10 8.85 8.77 24.44
N SER A 11 8.49 8.25 23.27
CA SER A 11 7.28 7.46 23.07
C SER A 11 7.27 6.13 23.84
N ALA A 12 8.44 5.63 24.26
CA ALA A 12 8.58 4.41 25.07
C ALA A 12 8.00 4.54 26.48
N ARG A 13 7.72 5.78 26.97
CA ARG A 13 7.04 6.00 28.26
C ARG A 13 5.53 5.74 28.22
N HIS A 14 4.95 5.54 27.05
CA HIS A 14 3.52 5.29 26.94
C HIS A 14 3.18 3.88 27.45
N PRO A 15 2.26 3.71 28.42
CA PRO A 15 1.98 2.41 29.04
C PRO A 15 1.55 1.35 28.02
N PHE A 16 0.81 1.75 26.99
CA PHE A 16 0.46 0.86 25.88
C PHE A 16 1.69 0.41 25.07
N ARG A 17 2.65 1.29 24.76
CA ARG A 17 3.84 0.93 23.97
C ARG A 17 4.81 0.06 24.79
N ALA A 18 4.86 0.26 26.11
CA ALA A 18 5.62 -0.60 27.02
C ALA A 18 5.07 -2.04 27.10
N SER A 19 3.76 -2.22 26.90
CA SER A 19 3.13 -3.55 26.85
C SER A 19 3.33 -4.29 25.52
N LEU A 20 3.78 -3.58 24.48
CA LEU A 20 3.91 -4.16 23.15
C LEU A 20 5.26 -4.87 22.97
N PRO A 21 5.28 -6.05 22.32
CA PRO A 21 6.53 -6.73 21.97
C PRO A 21 7.43 -5.88 21.06
N PRO A 22 8.77 -6.01 21.16
CA PRO A 22 9.73 -5.20 20.40
C PRO A 22 9.55 -5.25 18.86
N HIS A 23 9.12 -6.39 18.33
CA HIS A 23 8.92 -6.58 16.89
C HIS A 23 7.72 -5.79 16.32
N VAL A 24 6.74 -5.44 17.16
CA VAL A 24 5.59 -4.62 16.76
C VAL A 24 6.01 -3.15 16.64
N LEU A 25 6.85 -2.68 17.57
CA LEU A 25 7.39 -1.33 17.55
C LEU A 25 8.34 -1.10 16.37
N LEU A 26 9.11 -2.11 15.99
CA LEU A 26 9.97 -2.08 14.80
C LEU A 26 9.14 -1.91 13.52
N ARG A 27 8.03 -2.65 13.38
CA ARG A 27 7.13 -2.55 12.22
C ARG A 27 6.32 -1.25 12.19
N ALA A 28 6.04 -0.63 13.35
CA ALA A 28 5.23 0.58 13.42
C ALA A 28 5.85 1.80 12.69
N ASN A 29 7.17 1.81 12.50
CA ASN A 29 7.87 2.86 11.75
C ASN A 29 8.23 2.44 10.31
N GLU A 30 7.89 1.21 9.91
CA GLU A 30 7.96 0.81 8.52
C GLU A 30 6.81 1.52 7.81
N ILE A 31 7.13 2.58 7.07
CA ILE A 31 6.18 3.23 6.15
C ILE A 31 5.64 2.11 5.27
N GLU A 32 4.36 1.80 5.45
CA GLU A 32 3.69 0.75 4.72
C GLU A 32 3.92 1.02 3.23
N ARG A 33 4.63 0.11 2.55
CA ARG A 33 5.08 0.36 1.18
C ARG A 33 3.83 0.53 0.33
N THR A 34 3.51 1.77 -0.02
CA THR A 34 2.35 2.11 -0.85
C THR A 34 2.60 1.54 -2.24
N VAL A 35 2.24 0.28 -2.41
CA VAL A 35 2.34 -0.39 -3.70
C VAL A 35 1.34 0.28 -4.64
N PRO A 36 1.74 0.63 -5.88
CA PRO A 36 0.81 1.09 -6.88
C PRO A 36 -0.37 0.12 -6.99
N TRP A 37 -1.60 0.64 -7.07
CA TRP A 37 -2.81 -0.20 -7.10
C TRP A 37 -2.76 -1.31 -8.16
N ARG A 38 -2.06 -1.07 -9.27
CA ARG A 38 -1.82 -2.03 -10.35
C ARG A 38 -1.02 -3.26 -9.89
N LEU A 39 0.04 -3.03 -9.10
CA LEU A 39 0.85 -4.09 -8.49
C LEU A 39 0.09 -4.80 -7.37
N ARG A 40 -0.78 -4.09 -6.66
CA ARG A 40 -1.65 -4.68 -5.63
C ARG A 40 -2.71 -5.62 -6.20
N LEU A 41 -3.12 -5.38 -7.45
CA LEU A 41 -4.08 -6.20 -8.18
C LEU A 41 -3.41 -7.23 -9.12
N SER A 42 -2.07 -7.32 -9.12
CA SER A 42 -1.29 -8.19 -10.02
C SER A 42 -1.69 -8.06 -11.50
N LEU A 43 -2.16 -6.88 -11.93
CA LEU A 43 -2.68 -6.68 -13.27
C LEU A 43 -1.53 -6.60 -14.28
N THR A 44 -1.51 -7.54 -15.22
CA THR A 44 -0.53 -7.54 -16.31
C THR A 44 -0.94 -6.54 -17.39
N ARG A 45 0.02 -5.89 -18.05
CA ARG A 45 -0.25 -4.91 -19.14
C ARG A 45 -1.18 -5.48 -20.23
N LYS A 46 -1.04 -6.78 -20.51
CA LYS A 46 -1.87 -7.51 -21.47
C LYS A 46 -3.33 -7.64 -21.03
N GLU A 47 -3.60 -7.82 -19.74
CA GLU A 47 -4.96 -7.91 -19.21
C GLU A 47 -5.67 -6.57 -19.32
N MET A 48 -4.95 -5.47 -19.05
CA MET A 48 -5.49 -4.13 -19.26
C MET A 48 -5.86 -3.84 -20.72
N GLU A 49 -5.02 -4.27 -21.66
CA GLU A 49 -5.28 -4.09 -23.09
C GLU A 49 -6.51 -4.89 -23.53
N SER A 50 -6.65 -6.14 -23.06
CA SER A 50 -7.82 -6.97 -23.35
C SER A 50 -9.11 -6.38 -22.80
N VAL A 51 -9.10 -5.84 -21.57
CA VAL A 51 -10.26 -5.20 -20.96
C VAL A 51 -10.63 -3.92 -21.72
N ALA A 52 -9.64 -3.10 -22.07
CA ALA A 52 -9.86 -1.87 -22.84
C ALA A 52 -10.43 -2.17 -24.23
N ALA A 53 -9.90 -3.18 -24.93
CA ALA A 53 -10.38 -3.59 -26.23
C ALA A 53 -11.83 -4.10 -26.18
N THR A 54 -12.16 -4.93 -25.19
CA THR A 54 -13.52 -5.47 -25.01
C THR A 54 -14.52 -4.36 -24.70
N TYR A 55 -14.16 -3.43 -23.82
CA TYR A 55 -14.98 -2.28 -23.48
C TYR A 55 -15.23 -1.37 -24.69
N ALA A 56 -14.17 -1.05 -25.45
CA ALA A 56 -14.27 -0.23 -26.65
C ALA A 56 -15.14 -0.89 -27.73
N ALA A 57 -14.97 -2.19 -27.96
CA ALA A 57 -15.79 -2.94 -28.92
C ALA A 57 -17.28 -2.91 -28.52
N GLY A 58 -17.60 -3.20 -27.26
CA GLY A 58 -18.98 -3.15 -26.77
C GLY A 58 -19.59 -1.74 -26.83
N PHE A 59 -18.80 -0.72 -26.50
CA PHE A 59 -19.22 0.68 -26.57
C PHE A 59 -19.54 1.09 -28.01
N ILE A 60 -18.65 0.79 -28.96
CA ILE A 60 -18.85 1.08 -30.39
C ILE A 60 -20.06 0.31 -30.92
N ALA A 61 -20.23 -0.96 -30.55
CA ALA A 61 -21.39 -1.76 -30.95
C ALA A 61 -22.70 -1.14 -30.45
N THR A 62 -22.72 -0.68 -29.19
CA THR A 62 -23.91 -0.04 -28.60
C THR A 62 -24.20 1.31 -29.25
N MET A 63 -23.18 2.14 -29.48
CA MET A 63 -23.33 3.42 -30.18
C MET A 63 -23.85 3.22 -31.61
N THR A 64 -23.30 2.25 -32.34
CA THR A 64 -23.73 1.93 -33.71
C THR A 64 -25.14 1.36 -33.77
N PHE A 65 -25.56 0.61 -32.73
CA PHE A 65 -26.93 0.09 -32.65
C PHE A 65 -27.97 1.19 -32.40
N ILE A 66 -27.59 2.24 -31.66
CA ILE A 66 -28.48 3.34 -31.30
C ILE A 66 -28.52 4.43 -32.38
N ALA A 67 -27.43 4.62 -33.13
CA ALA A 67 -27.32 5.59 -34.23
C ALA A 67 -28.18 5.21 -35.44
#